data_AF-A0A916VR16-F1
#
_entry.id   AF-A0A916VR16-F1
#
_cell.length_a   1.000
_cell.length_b   1.000
_cell.length_c   1.000
_cell.angle_alpha   90.00
_cell.angle_beta   90.00
_cell.angle_gamma   90.00
#
_symmetry.space_group_name_H-M   'P 1'
#
loop_
_entity.id
_entity.type
_entity.pdbx_description
1 polymer ?
#
loop_
_entity_poly.entity_id
_entity_poly.type
_entity_poly.pdbx_seq_one_letter_code
_entity_poly.pdbx_strand_id
1 'polypeptide(L)' 'MIQIVTKKLEFDYVEEMILNVVNEKKLPFQTVLMDSWYARQRLMAFIDNLGKIYYCPLKINRARG' A
#
# COMPACT_ATOMS: atom_id res chain seq x y z
N MET A 1 -11.39 -28.03 8.74
CA MET A 1 -10.75 -26.70 8.68
C MET A 1 -10.48 -26.42 7.20
N ILE A 2 -11.44 -25.77 6.54
CA ILE A 2 -11.40 -25.57 5.09
C ILE A 2 -10.34 -24.49 4.83
N GLN A 3 -9.17 -24.91 4.33
CA GLN A 3 -8.26 -23.97 3.68
C GLN A 3 -8.92 -23.57 2.36
N ILE A 4 -9.83 -22.60 2.43
CA ILE A 4 -10.05 -21.72 1.30
C ILE A 4 -8.73 -20.98 1.19
N VAL A 5 -7.81 -21.48 0.38
CA VAL A 5 -6.64 -20.73 -0.06
C VAL A 5 -7.21 -19.60 -0.92
N THR A 6 -7.63 -18.53 -0.26
CA THR A 6 -7.95 -17.26 -0.88
C THR A 6 -6.70 -16.88 -1.65
N LYS A 7 -6.78 -16.90 -2.98
CA LYS A 7 -5.73 -16.43 -3.85
C LYS A 7 -5.39 -15.01 -3.41
N LYS A 8 -4.28 -14.88 -2.70
CA LYS A 8 -3.83 -13.63 -2.10
C LYS A 8 -3.65 -12.64 -3.24
N LEU A 9 -4.44 -11.56 -3.23
CA LEU A 9 -4.33 -10.55 -4.27
C LEU A 9 -3.04 -9.77 -4.04
N GLU A 10 -2.50 -9.16 -5.10
CA GLU A 10 -1.28 -8.34 -5.01
C GLU A 10 -1.37 -7.27 -3.91
N PHE A 11 -2.57 -6.76 -3.64
CA PHE A 11 -2.85 -5.80 -2.57
C PHE A 11 -2.67 -6.39 -1.17
N ASP A 12 -3.10 -7.64 -0.95
CA ASP A 12 -2.94 -8.31 0.35
C ASP A 12 -1.44 -8.52 0.64
N TYR A 13 -0.62 -8.71 -0.40
CA TYR A 13 0.84 -8.79 -0.25
C TYR A 13 1.46 -7.43 0.14
N VAL A 14 0.98 -6.33 -0.43
CA VAL A 14 1.43 -4.98 -0.06
C VAL A 14 1.09 -4.64 1.39
N GLU A 15 -0.14 -4.96 1.83
CA GLU A 15 -0.56 -4.78 3.23
C GLU A 15 0.38 -5.52 4.19
N GLU A 16 0.71 -6.78 3.90
CA GLU A 16 1.65 -7.56 4.71
C GLU A 16 3.07 -7.00 4.71
N MET A 17 3.56 -6.52 3.56
CA MET A 17 4.88 -5.91 3.50
C MET A 17 4.96 -4.67 4.39
N ILE A 18 3.90 -3.85 4.41
CA ILE A 18 3.81 -2.67 5.28
C ILE A 18 3.74 -3.10 6.76
N LEU A 19 2.91 -4.09 7.10
CA LEU A 19 2.83 -4.61 8.48
C LEU A 19 4.18 -5.16 8.96
N ASN A 20 4.91 -5.89 8.11
CA ASN A 20 6.23 -6.40 8.44
C ASN A 20 7.22 -5.26 8.71
N VAL A 21 7.17 -4.19 7.92
CA VAL A 21 8.04 -3.01 8.13
C VAL A 21 7.71 -2.30 9.45
N VAL A 22 6.42 -2.20 9.82
CA VAL A 22 5.96 -1.53 11.04
C VAL A 22 6.20 -2.37 12.29
N ASN A 23 5.80 -3.64 12.27
CA ASN A 23 5.74 -4.48 13.47
C ASN A 23 7.05 -5.24 13.72
N GLU A 24 7.61 -5.84 12.67
CA GLU A 24 8.81 -6.69 12.80
C GLU A 24 10.09 -5.84 12.70
N LYS A 25 10.22 -5.08 11.62
CA LYS A 25 11.43 -4.28 11.37
C LYS A 25 11.45 -2.96 12.16
N LYS A 26 10.28 -2.48 12.58
CA LYS A 26 10.08 -1.24 13.36
C LYS A 26 10.79 -0.03 12.73
N LEU A 27 10.79 0.05 11.40
CA LEU A 27 11.47 1.15 10.70
C LEU A 27 10.65 2.42 10.87
N PRO A 28 11.27 3.55 11.25
CA PRO A 28 10.59 4.83 11.28
C PRO A 28 10.37 5.33 9.85
N PHE A 29 9.11 5.51 9.47
CA PHE A 29 8.73 6.20 8.24
C PHE A 29 7.41 6.93 8.47
N GLN A 30 7.18 7.99 7.71
CA GLN A 30 5.96 8.80 7.78
C GLN A 30 5.10 8.64 6.52
N THR A 31 5.73 8.38 5.37
CA THR A 31 5.09 8.47 4.06
C THR A 31 5.27 7.18 3.26
N VAL A 32 4.22 6.74 2.58
CA VAL A 32 4.24 5.62 1.62
C VAL A 32 4.04 6.17 0.20
N LEU A 33 5.01 5.95 -0.68
CA LEU A 33 4.85 6.24 -2.10
C LEU A 33 4.26 5.01 -2.78
N MET A 34 3.08 5.14 -3.38
CA MET A 34 2.42 4.07 -4.12
C MET A 34 2.16 4.49 -5.56
N ASP A 35 2.12 3.54 -6.49
CA ASP A 35 1.65 3.84 -7.86
C ASP A 35 0.14 4.12 -7.85
N SER A 36 -0.33 4.95 -8.77
CA SER A 36 -1.74 5.21 -9.04
C SER A 36 -2.59 3.97 -9.28
N TRP A 37 -1.99 2.90 -9.80
CA TRP A 37 -2.67 1.63 -9.98
C TRP A 37 -3.01 0.93 -8.66
N TYR A 38 -2.29 1.29 -7.58
CA TYR A 38 -2.51 0.77 -6.23
C TYR A 38 -3.39 1.65 -5.36
N ALA A 39 -3.88 2.79 -5.85
CA ALA A 39 -4.73 3.73 -5.14
C ALA A 39 -6.18 3.20 -4.96
N ARG A 40 -6.33 2.05 -4.31
CA ARG A 40 -7.61 1.50 -3.86
C ARG A 40 -7.95 2.03 -2.48
N GLN A 41 -9.24 2.33 -2.27
CA GLN A 41 -9.75 2.83 -0.99
C GLN A 41 -9.34 1.96 0.20
N ARG A 42 -9.36 0.62 0.06
CA ARG A 42 -8.95 -0.30 1.13
C ARG A 42 -7.49 -0.08 1.56
N LEU A 43 -6.55 -0.02 0.61
CA LEU A 43 -5.12 0.18 0.92
C LEU A 43 -4.86 1.58 1.48
N MET A 44 -5.54 2.59 0.95
CA MET A 44 -5.44 3.97 1.44
C MET A 44 -5.95 4.09 2.88
N ALA A 45 -7.11 3.51 3.20
CA ALA A 45 -7.66 3.47 4.55
C ALA A 45 -6.77 2.66 5.50
N PHE A 46 -6.17 1.58 5.02
CA PHE A 46 -5.21 0.80 5.79
C PHE A 46 -3.97 1.63 6.19
N ILE A 47 -3.37 2.36 5.25
CA ILE A 47 -2.22 3.24 5.52
C ILE A 47 -2.61 4.39 6.47
N ASP A 48 -3.80 4.96 6.29
CA ASP A 48 -4.33 6.04 7.13
C ASP A 48 -4.57 5.58 8.58
N ASN A 49 -5.12 4.37 8.76
CA ASN A 49 -5.29 3.74 10.08
C ASN A 49 -3.95 3.47 10.81
N LEU A 50 -2.85 3.32 10.07
CA LEU A 50 -1.50 3.22 10.64
C LEU A 50 -0.91 4.59 11.01
N GLY A 51 -1.65 5.68 10.82
CA GLY A 51 -1.20 7.05 11.03
C GLY A 51 -0.12 7.49 10.04
N LYS A 52 -0.13 6.91 8.83
CA LYS A 52 0.86 7.19 7.78
C LYS A 52 0.22 7.98 6.65
N ILE A 53 1.03 8.81 5.99
CA ILE A 53 0.61 9.57 4.81
C ILE A 53 0.92 8.73 3.57
N TYR A 54 0.07 8.78 2.55
CA TYR A 54 0.37 8.18 1.26
C TYR A 54 0.42 9.20 0.13
N TYR A 55 1.30 8.96 -0.85
CA TYR A 55 1.38 9.72 -2.09
C TYR A 55 1.14 8.80 -3.28
N CYS A 56 0.26 9.24 -4.17
CA CYS A 56 -0.06 8.59 -5.43
C CYS A 56 0.28 9.56 -6.57
N PRO A 57 1.34 9.32 -7.35
CA PRO A 57 1.65 10.16 -8.49
C PRO A 57 0.56 9.97 -9.55
N LEU A 58 -0.15 11.04 -9.86
CA LEU A 58 -1.01 11.06 -11.05
C LEU A 58 -0.09 10.96 -12.26
N LYS A 59 -0.31 9.96 -13.11
CA LYS A 59 0.41 9.84 -14.38
C LYS A 59 0.01 11.02 -15.27
N ILE A 60 0.75 12.12 -15.15
CA ILE A 60 0.70 13.20 -16.10
C ILE A 60 1.56 12.73 -17.27
N ASN A 61 0.93 12.33 -18.37
CA ASN A 61 1.63 12.24 -19.64
C ASN A 61 2.27 13.62 -19.85
N ARG A 62 3.59 13.73 -19.69
CA ARG A 62 4.34 14.89 -20.12
C ARG A 62 4.20 14.95 -21.64
N ALA A 63 3.11 15.52 -22.13
CA ALA A 63 3.09 16.09 -23.46
C ALA A 63 4.22 17.11 -23.44
N ARG A 64 5.35 16.74 -24.06
CA ARG A 64 6.42 17.69 -24.35
C ARG A 64 5.75 18.82 -25.12
N GLY A 65 5.61 19.97 -24.48
CA GLY A 65 5.37 21.24 -25.15
C GLY A 65 6.60 21.62 -25.94
#